data_AF-A0A060HI70-F1
#
_entry.id   AF-A0A060HI70-F1
#
_cell.length_a   1.000
_cell.length_b   1.000
_cell.length_c   1.000
_cell.angle_alpha   90.00
_cell.angle_beta   90.00
_cell.angle_gamma   90.00
#
_symmetry.space_group_name_H-M   'P 1'
#
loop_
_entity.id
_entity.type
_entity.pdbx_description
1 polymer ?
#
loop_
_entity_poly.entity_id
_entity_poly.type
_entity_poly.pdbx_seq_one_letter_code
_entity_poly.pdbx_strand_id
1 'polypeptide(L)'
;MGKEEKIKWKVEYDYAYYKVYDNKGALAGYFFPHYNKGADSEDEENDEAIEKMNKNHEQVSQGTLLVPMAKLDLLDHDEGIDIDYAIASLDANLVQTKFWKDWLAKNAKGLSLYGARVYTAREDRNMLSVAIGTAGNITLGEKEVREFLTPLLDRLHEDGLL
;
A
#
# COMPACT_ATOMS: atom_id res chain seq x y z
N MET A 1 3.57 30.03 -7.42
CA MET A 1 3.16 28.76 -6.79
C MET A 1 2.11 28.13 -7.70
N GLY A 2 2.52 27.13 -8.47
CA GLY A 2 1.56 26.37 -9.29
C GLY A 2 0.65 25.58 -8.36
N LYS A 3 -0.64 25.52 -8.67
CA LYS A 3 -1.54 24.56 -8.01
C LYS A 3 -0.99 23.17 -8.31
N GLU A 4 -0.57 22.43 -7.30
CA GLU A 4 -0.32 21.00 -7.43
C GLU A 4 -1.60 20.37 -7.97
N GLU A 5 -1.47 19.68 -9.09
CA GLU A 5 -2.58 19.03 -9.76
C GLU A 5 -3.00 17.85 -8.89
N LYS A 6 -4.21 17.90 -8.31
CA LYS A 6 -4.70 16.82 -7.45
C LYS A 6 -4.66 15.50 -8.22
N ILE A 7 -3.99 14.49 -7.66
CA ILE A 7 -3.97 13.16 -8.27
C ILE A 7 -5.39 12.62 -8.30
N LYS A 8 -5.78 12.13 -9.47
CA LYS A 8 -7.02 11.40 -9.65
C LYS A 8 -6.73 9.90 -9.50
N TRP A 9 -6.81 9.41 -8.27
CA TRP A 9 -6.67 7.99 -7.98
C TRP A 9 -7.77 7.16 -8.64
N LYS A 10 -7.42 5.99 -9.15
CA LYS A 10 -8.36 4.96 -9.58
C LYS A 10 -8.22 3.77 -8.65
N VAL A 11 -9.35 3.19 -8.28
CA VAL A 11 -9.40 1.97 -7.48
C VAL A 11 -10.22 0.95 -8.25
N GLU A 12 -9.72 -0.27 -8.35
CA GLU A 12 -10.40 -1.40 -8.99
C GLU A 12 -10.48 -2.58 -8.02
N TYR A 13 -11.65 -3.17 -7.88
CA TYR A 13 -11.82 -4.36 -7.06
C TYR A 13 -11.33 -5.60 -7.82
N ASP A 14 -10.53 -6.44 -7.16
CA ASP A 14 -10.05 -7.72 -7.69
C ASP A 14 -10.13 -8.79 -6.59
N TYR A 15 -11.15 -9.65 -6.74
CA TYR A 15 -11.43 -10.83 -5.90
C TYR A 15 -11.66 -10.56 -4.41
N ALA A 16 -10.62 -10.16 -3.68
CA ALA A 16 -10.66 -9.90 -2.24
C ALA A 16 -9.96 -8.60 -1.84
N TYR A 17 -9.30 -7.91 -2.78
CA TYR A 17 -8.55 -6.69 -2.52
C TYR A 17 -8.84 -5.65 -3.59
N TYR A 18 -8.27 -4.46 -3.41
CA TYR A 18 -8.43 -3.33 -4.30
C TYR A 18 -7.08 -2.94 -4.88
N LYS A 19 -6.98 -2.84 -6.20
CA LYS A 19 -5.82 -2.27 -6.89
C LYS A 19 -5.95 -0.75 -6.90
N VAL A 20 -4.88 -0.05 -6.57
CA VAL A 20 -4.83 1.41 -6.53
C VAL A 20 -3.90 1.90 -7.63
N TYR A 21 -4.40 2.77 -8.49
CA TYR A 21 -3.64 3.34 -9.60
C TYR A 21 -3.57 4.86 -9.49
N ASP A 22 -2.46 5.43 -9.93
CA ASP A 22 -2.27 6.87 -10.06
C ASP A 22 -3.03 7.44 -11.28
N ASN A 23 -2.89 8.75 -11.50
CA ASN A 23 -3.54 9.44 -12.63
C ASN A 23 -2.96 9.07 -14.01
N LYS A 24 -1.79 8.40 -14.07
CA LYS A 24 -1.17 7.88 -15.30
C LYS A 24 -1.57 6.42 -15.55
N GLY A 25 -2.33 5.80 -14.65
CA GLY A 25 -2.70 4.40 -14.71
C GLY A 25 -1.59 3.47 -14.24
N ALA A 26 -0.53 3.98 -13.61
CA ALA A 26 0.50 3.15 -12.98
C ALA A 26 -0.04 2.59 -11.67
N LEU A 27 0.24 1.31 -11.41
CA LEU A 27 -0.14 0.66 -10.17
C LEU A 27 0.67 1.25 -9.01
N ALA A 28 -0.01 1.94 -8.09
CA ALA A 28 0.57 2.57 -6.92
C ALA A 28 0.56 1.64 -5.70
N GLY A 29 -0.35 0.67 -5.65
CA GLY A 29 -0.41 -0.29 -4.56
C GLY A 29 -1.68 -1.13 -4.54
N TYR A 30 -1.86 -1.82 -3.41
CA TYR A 30 -3.00 -2.69 -3.16
C TYR A 30 -3.59 -2.38 -1.78
N PHE A 31 -4.90 -2.35 -1.67
CA PHE A 31 -5.60 -2.22 -0.40
C PHE A 31 -6.35 -3.51 -0.06
N PHE A 32 -6.08 -4.03 1.12
CA PHE A 32 -6.66 -5.26 1.67
C PHE A 32 -7.58 -4.88 2.83
N PRO A 33 -8.91 -4.82 2.62
CA PRO A 33 -9.84 -4.63 3.73
C PRO A 33 -9.75 -5.79 4.72
N HIS A 34 -9.89 -5.50 6.01
CA HIS A 34 -9.98 -6.55 7.03
C HIS A 34 -11.45 -6.93 7.17
N TYR A 35 -11.88 -7.90 6.36
CA TYR A 35 -13.22 -8.46 6.45
C TYR A 35 -13.39 -9.07 7.86
N ASN A 36 -14.42 -8.64 8.60
CA ASN A 36 -14.69 -9.03 9.99
C ASN A 36 -15.08 -10.53 10.10
N LYS A 37 -14.17 -11.44 9.80
CA LYS A 37 -14.43 -12.89 9.76
C LYS A 37 -13.72 -13.64 10.89
N GLY A 38 -14.35 -14.71 11.36
CA GLY A 38 -13.74 -15.68 12.27
C GLY A 38 -12.69 -16.51 11.53
N ALA A 39 -11.64 -16.93 12.22
CA ALA A 39 -10.50 -17.66 11.65
C ALA A 39 -10.81 -19.10 11.17
N ASP A 40 -12.08 -19.53 11.20
CA ASP A 40 -12.49 -20.94 11.13
C ASP A 40 -13.30 -21.32 9.87
N SER A 41 -13.50 -20.44 8.89
CA SER A 41 -14.22 -20.76 7.64
C SER A 41 -13.30 -21.31 6.56
N GLU A 42 -13.76 -22.33 5.83
CA GLU A 42 -13.11 -22.90 4.65
C GLU A 42 -12.93 -21.83 3.55
N ASP A 43 -11.86 -21.95 2.75
CA ASP A 43 -11.40 -20.89 1.82
C ASP A 43 -12.46 -20.47 0.78
N GLU A 44 -13.29 -21.41 0.27
CA GLU A 44 -14.33 -21.08 -0.73
C GLU A 44 -15.54 -20.33 -0.15
N GLU A 45 -16.02 -20.72 1.04
CA GLU A 45 -17.08 -19.97 1.74
C GLU A 45 -16.61 -18.56 2.12
N ASN A 46 -15.30 -18.40 2.31
CA ASN A 46 -14.69 -17.11 2.54
C ASN A 46 -14.74 -16.20 1.32
N ASP A 47 -14.51 -16.73 0.13
CA ASP A 47 -14.49 -15.91 -1.07
C ASP A 47 -15.88 -15.41 -1.45
N GLU A 48 -16.90 -16.28 -1.40
CA GLU A 48 -18.30 -15.88 -1.64
C GLU A 48 -18.79 -14.83 -0.66
N ALA A 49 -18.44 -14.97 0.62
CA ALA A 49 -18.82 -13.99 1.63
C ALA A 49 -18.08 -12.66 1.44
N ILE A 50 -16.80 -12.66 1.02
CA ILE A 50 -16.07 -11.41 0.69
C ILE A 50 -16.73 -10.72 -0.50
N GLU A 51 -17.06 -11.45 -1.56
CA GLU A 51 -17.76 -10.89 -2.71
C GLU A 51 -19.10 -10.27 -2.30
N LYS A 52 -19.86 -10.96 -1.44
CA LYS A 52 -21.15 -10.46 -0.96
C LYS A 52 -21.00 -9.17 -0.16
N MET A 53 -20.02 -9.11 0.75
CA MET A 53 -19.72 -7.90 1.53
C MET A 53 -19.39 -6.72 0.61
N ASN A 54 -18.59 -6.95 -0.44
CA ASN A 54 -18.25 -5.91 -1.42
C ASN A 54 -19.46 -5.50 -2.27
N LYS A 55 -20.26 -6.45 -2.78
CA LYS A 55 -21.51 -6.16 -3.53
C LYS A 55 -22.52 -5.37 -2.71
N ASN A 56 -22.59 -5.63 -1.40
CA ASN A 56 -23.50 -4.96 -0.47
C ASN A 56 -22.95 -3.63 0.08
N HIS A 57 -21.72 -3.23 -0.30
CA HIS A 57 -21.04 -2.07 0.27
C HIS A 57 -21.01 -2.09 1.80
N GLU A 58 -20.71 -3.26 2.39
CA GLU A 58 -20.65 -3.41 3.85
C GLU A 58 -19.50 -2.61 4.46
N GLN A 59 -19.56 -2.38 5.77
CA GLN A 59 -18.53 -1.63 6.49
C GLN A 59 -17.51 -2.56 7.15
N VAL A 60 -16.23 -2.20 7.02
CA VAL A 60 -15.13 -2.77 7.80
C VAL A 60 -14.43 -1.67 8.60
N SER A 61 -13.79 -2.06 9.70
CA SER A 61 -13.16 -1.11 10.64
C SER A 61 -11.68 -0.87 10.36
N GLN A 62 -11.06 -1.74 9.57
CA GLN A 62 -9.61 -1.75 9.33
C GLN A 62 -9.29 -2.24 7.91
N GLY A 63 -8.09 -1.91 7.46
CA GLY A 63 -7.49 -2.46 6.26
C GLY A 63 -5.98 -2.29 6.26
N THR A 64 -5.33 -2.85 5.25
CA THR A 64 -3.89 -2.72 5.00
C THR A 64 -3.65 -2.16 3.61
N LEU A 65 -2.95 -1.04 3.50
CA LEU A 65 -2.45 -0.50 2.24
C LEU A 65 -1.02 -0.98 2.00
N LEU A 66 -0.78 -1.75 0.95
CA LEU A 66 0.52 -2.21 0.50
C LEU A 66 1.00 -1.34 -0.66
N VAL A 67 2.16 -0.67 -0.49
CA VAL A 67 2.76 0.21 -1.50
C VAL A 67 4.25 -0.08 -1.66
N PRO A 68 4.87 0.26 -2.81
CA PRO A 68 6.32 0.24 -2.96
C PRO A 68 6.99 1.08 -1.87
N MET A 69 8.10 0.56 -1.32
CA MET A 69 8.84 1.23 -0.24
C MET A 69 10.22 1.67 -0.70
N ALA A 70 11.00 0.73 -1.24
CA ALA A 70 12.37 0.98 -1.67
C ALA A 70 12.81 -0.07 -2.70
N LYS A 71 13.56 0.36 -3.72
CA LYS A 71 14.18 -0.54 -4.70
C LYS A 71 15.60 -0.83 -4.23
N LEU A 72 15.84 -2.09 -3.86
CA LEU A 72 17.15 -2.58 -3.45
C LEU A 72 18.12 -2.55 -4.63
N ASP A 73 17.72 -3.04 -5.80
CA ASP A 73 18.60 -3.09 -7.00
C ASP A 73 19.92 -3.85 -6.74
N LEU A 74 19.92 -4.79 -5.78
CA LEU A 74 21.11 -5.53 -5.31
C LEU A 74 21.04 -7.04 -5.62
N LEU A 75 19.87 -7.53 -6.01
CA LEU A 75 19.59 -8.94 -6.31
C LEU A 75 19.54 -9.14 -7.83
N ASP A 76 19.48 -10.40 -8.25
CA ASP A 76 19.32 -10.79 -9.66
C ASP A 76 20.44 -10.29 -10.60
N HIS A 77 21.66 -10.12 -10.08
CA HIS A 77 22.88 -9.79 -10.83
C HIS A 77 23.80 -11.02 -10.95
N ASP A 78 23.66 -11.79 -12.03
CA ASP A 78 24.37 -13.07 -12.22
C ASP A 78 25.90 -12.92 -12.30
N GLU A 79 26.40 -11.77 -12.79
CA GLU A 79 27.83 -11.46 -12.88
C GLU A 79 28.40 -10.81 -11.60
N GLY A 80 27.55 -10.59 -10.59
CA GLY A 80 27.86 -9.77 -9.43
C GLY A 80 27.81 -8.27 -9.72
N ILE A 81 27.89 -7.47 -8.65
CA ILE A 81 27.90 -6.00 -8.71
C ILE A 81 29.20 -5.48 -8.11
N ASP A 82 29.60 -4.30 -8.58
CA ASP A 82 30.72 -3.58 -7.98
C ASP A 82 30.42 -3.19 -6.52
N ILE A 83 31.45 -3.22 -5.67
CA ILE A 83 31.29 -2.97 -4.24
C ILE A 83 30.88 -1.52 -3.95
N ASP A 84 31.35 -0.54 -4.73
CA ASP A 84 30.99 0.86 -4.57
C ASP A 84 29.53 1.08 -4.96
N TYR A 85 29.06 0.39 -6.01
CA TYR A 85 27.65 0.37 -6.37
C TYR A 85 26.78 -0.25 -5.26
N ALA A 86 27.21 -1.38 -4.69
CA ALA A 86 26.49 -2.03 -3.60
C ALA A 86 26.35 -1.11 -2.37
N ILE A 87 27.45 -0.43 -1.98
CA ILE A 87 27.45 0.55 -0.90
C ILE A 87 26.49 1.70 -1.21
N ALA A 88 26.56 2.28 -2.40
CA ALA A 88 25.71 3.40 -2.79
C ALA A 88 24.22 3.03 -2.73
N SER A 89 23.86 1.84 -3.20
CA SER A 89 22.46 1.37 -3.13
C SER A 89 22.00 1.13 -1.69
N LEU A 90 22.82 0.49 -0.85
CA LEU A 90 22.50 0.26 0.56
C LEU A 90 22.31 1.58 1.32
N ASP A 91 23.17 2.56 1.08
CA ASP A 91 23.07 3.89 1.71
C ASP A 91 21.78 4.62 1.29
N ALA A 92 21.44 4.60 -0.01
CA ALA A 92 20.20 5.18 -0.51
C ALA A 92 18.97 4.49 0.11
N ASN A 93 18.96 3.16 0.18
CA ASN A 93 17.88 2.39 0.79
C ASN A 93 17.76 2.64 2.30
N LEU A 94 18.87 2.86 3.00
CA LEU A 94 18.87 3.23 4.42
C LEU A 94 18.23 4.61 4.64
N VAL A 95 18.58 5.59 3.79
CA VAL A 95 17.97 6.94 3.83
C VAL A 95 16.46 6.84 3.60
N GLN A 96 16.03 6.12 2.56
CA GLN A 96 14.61 5.93 2.24
C GLN A 96 13.86 5.22 3.36
N THR A 97 14.45 4.18 3.95
CA THR A 97 13.86 3.43 5.08
C THR A 97 13.68 4.30 6.32
N LYS A 98 14.68 5.15 6.64
CA LYS A 98 14.56 6.12 7.74
C LYS A 98 13.47 7.14 7.46
N PHE A 99 13.37 7.62 6.22
CA PHE A 99 12.31 8.56 5.83
C PHE A 99 10.92 7.96 6.02
N TRP A 100 10.70 6.72 5.57
CA TRP A 100 9.46 5.97 5.83
C TRP A 100 9.15 5.84 7.32
N LYS A 101 10.13 5.45 8.13
CA LYS A 101 9.96 5.29 9.59
C LYS A 101 9.52 6.61 10.24
N ASP A 102 10.20 7.70 9.94
CA ASP A 102 9.93 9.01 10.53
C ASP A 102 8.58 9.55 10.04
N TRP A 103 8.25 9.36 8.76
CA TRP A 103 6.96 9.72 8.19
C TRP A 103 5.81 8.99 8.86
N LEU A 104 5.93 7.67 9.05
CA LEU A 104 4.91 6.86 9.72
C LEU A 104 4.71 7.33 11.15
N ALA A 105 5.80 7.54 11.91
CA ALA A 105 5.73 8.02 13.28
C ALA A 105 5.04 9.39 13.39
N LYS A 106 5.32 10.30 12.46
CA LYS A 106 4.73 11.66 12.42
C LYS A 106 3.25 11.66 12.05
N ASN A 107 2.84 10.81 11.11
CA ASN A 107 1.50 10.85 10.53
C ASN A 107 0.51 9.82 11.14
N ALA A 108 0.99 8.82 11.88
CA ALA A 108 0.17 7.71 12.37
C ALA A 108 -1.12 8.15 13.07
N LYS A 109 -1.04 9.09 14.01
CA LYS A 109 -2.22 9.56 14.75
C LYS A 109 -3.19 10.35 13.87
N GLY A 110 -2.68 11.18 12.95
CA GLY A 110 -3.50 12.05 12.11
C GLY A 110 -4.23 11.30 10.98
N LEU A 111 -3.66 10.18 10.54
CA LEU A 111 -4.20 9.33 9.47
C LEU A 111 -4.74 7.98 9.98
N SER A 112 -4.90 7.82 11.30
CA SER A 112 -5.40 6.58 11.93
C SER A 112 -4.63 5.31 11.53
N LEU A 113 -3.31 5.41 11.46
CA LEU A 113 -2.42 4.28 11.16
C LEU A 113 -2.05 3.56 12.45
N TYR A 114 -2.07 2.22 12.45
CA TYR A 114 -1.82 1.42 13.67
C TYR A 114 -0.65 0.43 13.55
N GLY A 115 0.04 0.40 12.41
CA GLY A 115 1.23 -0.43 12.24
C GLY A 115 1.77 -0.38 10.82
N ALA A 116 3.03 -0.80 10.66
CA ALA A 116 3.65 -1.00 9.36
C ALA A 116 4.53 -2.24 9.39
N ARG A 117 4.54 -3.00 8.29
CA ARG A 117 5.42 -4.15 8.08
C ARG A 117 6.04 -4.07 6.69
N VAL A 118 7.27 -4.57 6.56
CA VAL A 118 8.00 -4.57 5.28
C VAL A 118 8.03 -5.98 4.73
N TYR A 119 7.78 -6.11 3.43
CA TYR A 119 7.78 -7.37 2.69
C TYR A 119 8.61 -7.21 1.42
N THR A 120 9.15 -8.31 0.90
CA THR A 120 9.62 -8.35 -0.49
C THR A 120 8.40 -8.28 -1.41
N ALA A 121 8.46 -7.48 -2.48
CA ALA A 121 7.40 -7.45 -3.46
C ALA A 121 7.30 -8.82 -4.16
N ARG A 122 6.08 -9.25 -4.47
CA ARG A 122 5.83 -10.59 -5.01
C ARG A 122 6.40 -10.76 -6.42
N GLU A 123 6.31 -9.71 -7.24
CA GLU A 123 6.69 -9.73 -8.65
C GLU A 123 8.10 -9.17 -8.89
N ASP A 124 8.66 -8.44 -7.93
CA ASP A 124 10.00 -7.86 -8.01
C ASP A 124 10.78 -8.16 -6.72
N ARG A 125 11.68 -9.13 -6.78
CA ARG A 125 12.52 -9.52 -5.64
C ARG A 125 13.46 -8.39 -5.20
N ASN A 126 13.78 -7.48 -6.11
CA ASN A 126 14.59 -6.30 -5.86
C ASN A 126 13.81 -5.14 -5.26
N MET A 127 12.52 -5.30 -4.97
CA MET A 127 11.70 -4.26 -4.39
C MET A 127 11.19 -4.67 -3.01
N LEU A 128 11.30 -3.75 -2.05
CA LEU A 128 10.60 -3.82 -0.79
C LEU A 128 9.27 -3.08 -0.92
N SER A 129 8.24 -3.63 -0.29
CA SER A 129 6.93 -3.00 -0.12
C SER A 129 6.65 -2.79 1.36
N VAL A 130 5.93 -1.72 1.69
CA VAL A 130 5.46 -1.44 3.04
C VAL A 130 3.95 -1.64 3.10
N ALA A 131 3.52 -2.43 4.08
CA ALA A 131 2.13 -2.70 4.39
C ALA A 131 1.71 -1.85 5.60
N ILE A 132 0.89 -0.83 5.36
CA ILE A 132 0.46 0.17 6.33
C ILE A 132 -0.95 -0.18 6.79
N GLY A 133 -1.10 -0.49 8.08
CA GLY A 133 -2.41 -0.71 8.68
C GLY A 133 -3.14 0.61 8.89
N THR A 134 -4.37 0.72 8.39
CA THR A 134 -5.26 1.89 8.52
C THR A 134 -6.59 1.49 9.15
N ALA A 135 -7.11 2.35 10.03
CA ALA A 135 -8.37 2.13 10.75
C ALA A 135 -9.36 3.26 10.50
N GLY A 136 -10.65 2.93 10.44
CA GLY A 136 -11.73 3.88 10.22
C GLY A 136 -13.00 3.19 9.75
N ASN A 137 -14.02 3.98 9.42
CA ASN A 137 -15.26 3.46 8.84
C ASN A 137 -15.06 3.31 7.33
N ILE A 138 -14.66 2.13 6.89
CA ILE A 138 -14.41 1.83 5.48
C ILE A 138 -15.66 1.17 4.91
N THR A 139 -16.39 1.91 4.09
CA THR A 139 -17.45 1.32 3.25
C THR A 139 -16.78 0.66 2.06
N LEU A 140 -17.06 -0.63 1.83
CA LEU A 140 -16.58 -1.35 0.67
C LEU A 140 -17.22 -0.81 -0.61
N GLY A 141 -16.50 -0.90 -1.73
CA GLY A 141 -16.86 -0.34 -3.02
C GLY A 141 -15.71 0.50 -3.59
N GLU A 142 -15.47 0.41 -4.90
CA GLU A 142 -14.31 1.08 -5.54
C GLU A 142 -14.28 2.59 -5.30
N LYS A 143 -15.46 3.24 -5.37
CA LYS A 143 -15.59 4.68 -5.14
C LYS A 143 -15.33 5.02 -3.68
N GLU A 144 -15.95 4.29 -2.76
CA GLU A 144 -15.90 4.55 -1.32
C GLU A 144 -14.50 4.26 -0.76
N VAL A 145 -13.87 3.15 -1.18
CA VAL A 145 -12.49 2.81 -0.84
C VAL A 145 -11.53 3.87 -1.37
N ARG A 146 -11.72 4.34 -2.61
CA ARG A 146 -10.93 5.46 -3.14
C ARG A 146 -11.06 6.70 -2.25
N GLU A 147 -12.27 7.10 -1.91
CA GLU A 147 -12.52 8.28 -1.06
C GLU A 147 -11.87 8.12 0.32
N PHE A 148 -11.96 6.93 0.92
CA PHE A 148 -11.29 6.61 2.19
C PHE A 148 -9.76 6.69 2.09
N LEU A 149 -9.17 6.16 1.02
CA LEU A 149 -7.71 6.12 0.85
C LEU A 149 -7.12 7.45 0.39
N THR A 150 -7.89 8.31 -0.27
CA THR A 150 -7.39 9.56 -0.89
C THR A 150 -6.56 10.42 0.06
N PRO A 151 -6.97 10.70 1.32
CA PRO A 151 -6.15 11.50 2.24
C PRO A 151 -4.77 10.88 2.54
N LEU A 152 -4.69 9.55 2.62
CA LEU A 152 -3.44 8.82 2.84
C LEU A 152 -2.58 8.83 1.56
N LEU A 153 -3.19 8.54 0.41
CA LEU A 153 -2.50 8.49 -0.88
C LEU A 153 -1.97 9.86 -1.30
N ASP A 154 -2.78 10.91 -1.17
CA ASP A 154 -2.37 12.30 -1.44
C ASP A 154 -1.17 12.67 -0.56
N ARG A 155 -1.23 12.33 0.74
CA ARG A 155 -0.14 12.64 1.67
C ARG A 155 1.15 11.89 1.35
N LEU A 156 1.06 10.62 0.98
CA LEU A 156 2.21 9.84 0.54
C LEU A 156 2.84 10.44 -0.72
N HIS A 157 2.03 10.88 -1.68
CA HIS A 157 2.52 11.51 -2.90
C HIS A 157 3.17 12.88 -2.64
N GLU A 158 2.50 13.75 -1.88
CA GLU A 158 3.00 15.09 -1.52
C GLU A 158 4.35 15.02 -0.80
N ASP A 159 4.53 14.01 0.06
CA ASP A 159 5.77 13.80 0.80
C ASP A 159 6.81 12.95 0.00
N GLY A 160 6.54 12.57 -1.25
CA GLY A 160 7.49 11.90 -2.14
C GLY A 160 7.73 10.41 -1.85
N LEU A 161 6.74 9.75 -1.24
CA LEU A 161 6.75 8.31 -0.93
C LEU A 161 5.99 7.47 -1.97
N LEU A 162 5.23 8.11 -2.86
CA LEU A 162 4.50 7.54 -4.01
C LEU A 162 4.62 8.41 -5.25
#